data_AF-A0A418Y1P5-F1
#
_entry.id   AF-A0A418Y1P5-F1
#
_cell.length_a   1.000
_cell.length_b   1.000
_cell.length_c   1.000
_cell.angle_alpha   90.00
_cell.angle_beta   90.00
_cell.angle_gamma   90.00
#
_symmetry.space_group_name_H-M   'P 1'
#
loop_
_entity.id
_entity.type
_entity.pdbx_description
1 polymer ?
#
loop_
_entity_poly.entity_id
_entity_poly.type
_entity_poly.pdbx_seq_one_letter_code
_entity_poly.pdbx_strand_id
1 'polypeptide(L)'
;MTEKIAIFYLIVFIVLVTLRYMRPNIITFVAFSWFGPFPEEGETLSSFKARRIRYAFSWFVQFLAYFALLAILGIYFNSYFSEVFFLVASFAGTIGAGMAALACIGFSISWLKTIVVGPNPKFEYLAEHEI
;
A
#
# COMPACT_ATOMS: atom_id res chain seq x y z
N MET A 1 -20.97 -4.13 -22.88
CA MET A 1 -19.59 -4.09 -22.31
C MET A 1 -19.46 -2.91 -21.35
N THR A 2 -19.87 -1.71 -21.76
CA THR A 2 -20.00 -0.49 -20.95
C THR A 2 -20.81 -0.67 -19.66
N GLU A 3 -21.96 -1.34 -19.71
CA GLU A 3 -22.80 -1.58 -18.51
C GLU A 3 -22.07 -2.36 -17.41
N LYS A 4 -21.31 -3.40 -17.76
CA LYS A 4 -20.55 -4.21 -16.80
C LYS A 4 -19.44 -3.38 -16.14
N ILE A 5 -18.80 -2.50 -16.90
CA ILE A 5 -17.78 -1.57 -16.40
C ILE A 5 -18.40 -0.54 -15.45
N ALA A 6 -19.57 0.01 -15.79
CA ALA A 6 -20.27 0.96 -14.93
C ALA A 6 -20.68 0.32 -13.60
N ILE A 7 -21.21 -0.92 -13.63
CA ILE A 7 -21.57 -1.68 -12.42
C ILE A 7 -20.32 -1.93 -11.56
N PHE A 8 -19.20 -2.31 -12.17
CA PHE A 8 -17.94 -2.49 -11.44
C PHE A 8 -17.53 -1.22 -10.69
N TYR A 9 -17.49 -0.07 -11.37
CA TYR A 9 -17.11 1.20 -10.73
C TYR A 9 -18.12 1.65 -9.68
N LEU A 10 -19.42 1.39 -9.88
CA LEU A 10 -20.45 1.66 -8.88
C LEU A 10 -20.21 0.84 -7.61
N ILE A 11 -19.92 -0.46 -7.76
CA ILE A 11 -19.61 -1.34 -6.62
C ILE A 11 -18.36 -0.84 -5.89
N VAL A 12 -17.29 -0.51 -6.63
CA VAL A 12 -16.06 0.05 -6.05
C VAL A 12 -16.37 1.33 -5.27
N PHE A 13 -17.16 2.24 -5.84
CA PHE A 13 -17.56 3.48 -5.18
C PHE A 13 -18.34 3.22 -3.89
N ILE A 14 -19.33 2.32 -3.91
CA ILE A 14 -20.10 1.94 -2.73
C ILE A 14 -19.19 1.37 -1.63
N VAL A 15 -18.24 0.50 -1.99
CA VAL A 15 -17.27 -0.07 -1.05
C VAL A 15 -16.42 1.04 -0.42
N LEU A 16 -15.88 1.97 -1.23
CA LEU A 16 -15.06 3.07 -0.73
C LEU A 16 -15.85 4.01 0.20
N VAL A 17 -17.09 4.34 -0.17
CA VAL A 17 -17.98 5.17 0.66
C VAL A 17 -18.29 4.46 1.97
N THR A 18 -18.57 3.16 1.93
CA THR A 18 -18.84 2.36 3.13
C THR A 18 -17.62 2.35 4.05
N LEU A 19 -16.43 2.06 3.52
CA LEU A 19 -15.17 2.06 4.27
C LEU A 19 -14.89 3.42 4.92
N ARG A 20 -15.25 4.53 4.27
CA ARG A 20 -15.10 5.88 4.83
C ARG A 20 -15.98 6.12 6.06
N TYR A 21 -17.19 5.55 6.10
CA TYR A 21 -18.13 5.72 7.21
C TYR A 21 -17.97 4.68 8.32
N MET A 22 -17.23 3.61 8.10
CA MET A 22 -16.95 2.60 9.13
C MET A 22 -16.04 3.15 10.23
N ARG A 23 -16.25 2.70 11.47
CA ARG A 23 -15.32 3.01 12.57
C ARG A 23 -13.94 2.39 12.30
N PRO A 24 -12.85 3.01 12.77
CA PRO A 24 -11.50 2.49 12.62
C PRO A 24 -11.40 1.04 13.12
N ASN A 25 -11.14 0.12 12.20
CA ASN A 25 -10.88 -1.29 12.46
C ASN A 25 -9.75 -1.79 11.53
N ILE A 26 -9.39 -3.07 11.66
CA ILE A 26 -8.31 -3.68 10.87
C ILE A 26 -8.60 -3.59 9.36
N ILE A 27 -9.86 -3.72 8.93
CA ILE A 27 -10.26 -3.67 7.51
C ILE A 27 -10.07 -2.25 6.95
N THR A 28 -10.58 -1.23 7.65
CA THR A 28 -10.38 0.16 7.25
C THR A 28 -8.90 0.54 7.29
N PHE A 29 -8.14 0.02 8.26
CA PHE A 29 -6.70 0.23 8.34
C PHE A 29 -6.00 -0.35 7.12
N VAL A 30 -6.26 -1.61 6.75
CA VAL A 30 -5.66 -2.23 5.55
C VAL A 30 -6.08 -1.47 4.29
N ALA A 31 -7.35 -1.11 4.14
CA ALA A 31 -7.84 -0.39 2.97
C ALA A 31 -7.20 0.99 2.78
N PHE A 32 -7.02 1.75 3.87
CA PHE A 32 -6.41 3.08 3.81
C PHE A 32 -4.90 3.10 4.04
N SER A 33 -4.29 1.97 4.42
CA SER A 33 -2.82 1.81 4.52
C SER A 33 -2.10 1.92 3.18
N TRP A 34 -2.85 2.11 2.10
CA TRP A 34 -2.32 2.39 0.77
C TRP A 34 -1.96 3.87 0.56
N PHE A 35 -2.34 4.74 1.49
CA PHE A 35 -1.83 6.10 1.55
C PHE A 35 -0.48 6.10 2.25
N GLY A 36 0.57 6.52 1.52
CA GLY A 36 1.91 6.65 2.05
C GLY A 36 1.99 7.66 3.20
N PRO A 37 2.99 7.55 4.09
CA PRO A 37 3.18 8.52 5.16
C PRO A 37 3.52 9.89 4.59
N PHE A 38 2.99 10.94 5.20
CA PHE A 38 3.37 12.33 4.96
C PHE A 38 4.37 12.80 6.01
N PRO A 39 5.29 13.71 5.66
CA PRO A 39 6.21 14.31 6.63
C PRO A 39 5.42 15.10 7.67
N GLU A 40 5.80 14.93 8.94
CA GLU A 40 5.21 15.65 10.07
C GLU A 40 6.11 16.83 10.49
N GLU A 41 5.50 17.89 11.03
CA GLU A 41 6.25 19.06 11.48
C GLU A 41 7.22 18.68 12.61
N GLY A 42 8.46 19.15 12.52
CA GLY A 42 9.54 18.80 13.46
C GLY A 42 10.09 17.38 13.32
N GLU A 43 9.53 16.55 12.42
CA GLU A 43 10.03 15.20 12.15
C GLU A 43 11.41 15.27 11.47
N THR A 44 12.34 14.39 11.85
CA THR A 44 13.64 14.29 11.16
C THR A 44 13.52 13.53 9.86
N LEU A 45 14.34 13.88 8.86
CA LEU A 45 14.37 13.20 7.56
C LEU A 45 14.58 11.68 7.70
N SER A 46 15.40 11.23 8.64
CA SER A 46 15.65 9.81 8.91
C SER A 46 14.42 9.12 9.52
N SER A 47 13.67 9.77 10.41
CA SER A 47 12.42 9.24 10.97
C SER A 47 11.38 9.03 9.86
N PHE A 48 11.18 10.04 9.03
CA PHE A 48 10.23 9.98 7.91
C PHE A 48 10.58 8.84 6.95
N LYS A 49 11.86 8.71 6.58
CA LYS A 49 12.33 7.61 5.74
C LYS A 49 12.13 6.23 6.39
N ALA A 50 12.31 6.11 7.70
CA ALA A 50 12.03 4.87 8.41
C ALA A 50 10.53 4.50 8.36
N ARG A 51 9.62 5.48 8.45
CA ARG A 51 8.19 5.25 8.25
C ARG A 51 7.88 4.77 6.83
N ARG A 52 8.55 5.31 5.82
CA ARG A 52 8.42 4.83 4.43
C ARG A 52 8.89 3.38 4.24
N ILE A 53 9.95 2.97 4.94
CA ILE A 53 10.37 1.55 4.96
C ILE A 53 9.28 0.68 5.56
N ARG A 54 8.77 1.03 6.75
CA ARG A 54 7.69 0.25 7.41
C ARG A 54 6.44 0.17 6.54
N TYR A 55 6.09 1.26 5.86
CA TYR A 55 5.00 1.31 4.89
C TYR A 55 5.21 0.32 3.73
N ALA A 56 6.36 0.38 3.06
CA ALA A 56 6.66 -0.52 1.95
C ALA A 56 6.74 -1.99 2.39
N PHE A 57 7.30 -2.25 3.58
CA PHE A 57 7.33 -3.57 4.18
C PHE A 57 5.93 -4.08 4.51
N SER A 58 5.05 -3.23 5.05
CA SER A 58 3.65 -3.58 5.31
C SER A 58 2.93 -4.00 4.03
N TRP A 59 3.13 -3.27 2.93
CA TRP A 59 2.61 -3.65 1.62
C TRP A 59 3.13 -5.00 1.15
N PHE A 60 4.44 -5.26 1.31
CA PHE A 60 5.02 -6.54 0.97
C PHE A 60 4.36 -7.69 1.75
N VAL A 61 4.16 -7.52 3.07
CA VAL A 61 3.44 -8.48 3.92
C VAL A 61 1.98 -8.65 3.48
N GLN A 62 1.29 -7.57 3.11
CA GLN A 62 -0.08 -7.65 2.58
C GLN A 62 -0.13 -8.49 1.28
N PHE A 63 0.84 -8.34 0.39
CA PHE A 63 0.93 -9.17 -0.82
C PHE A 63 1.22 -10.64 -0.51
N LEU A 64 2.07 -10.93 0.48
CA LEU A 64 2.28 -12.32 0.93
C LEU A 64 0.98 -12.93 1.48
N ALA A 65 0.25 -12.18 2.29
CA ALA A 65 -1.06 -12.60 2.81
C ALA A 65 -2.09 -12.79 1.68
N TYR A 66 -2.09 -11.92 0.69
CA TYR A 66 -2.91 -12.04 -0.52
C TYR A 66 -2.61 -13.34 -1.29
N PHE A 67 -1.33 -13.69 -1.47
CA PHE A 67 -0.95 -14.94 -2.13
C PHE A 67 -1.36 -16.17 -1.31
N ALA A 68 -1.20 -16.12 0.02
CA ALA A 68 -1.68 -17.19 0.89
C ALA A 68 -3.21 -17.37 0.76
N LEU A 69 -3.96 -16.27 0.71
CA LEU A 69 -5.41 -16.30 0.52
C LEU A 69 -5.78 -16.86 -0.86
N LEU A 70 -5.09 -16.46 -1.93
CA LEU A 70 -5.27 -17.04 -3.26
C LEU A 70 -5.01 -18.54 -3.29
N ALA A 71 -3.98 -19.02 -2.60
CA ALA A 71 -3.68 -20.44 -2.52
C ALA A 71 -4.79 -21.21 -1.80
N ILE A 72 -5.29 -20.69 -0.67
CA ILE A 72 -6.44 -21.27 0.04
C ILE A 72 -7.67 -21.31 -0.87
N LEU A 73 -7.97 -20.22 -1.58
CA LEU A 73 -9.09 -20.19 -2.52
C LEU A 73 -8.92 -21.20 -3.66
N GLY A 74 -7.70 -21.37 -4.18
CA GLY A 74 -7.39 -22.33 -5.23
C GLY A 74 -7.54 -23.79 -4.79
N ILE A 75 -7.30 -24.09 -3.51
CA ILE A 75 -7.46 -25.44 -2.94
C ILE A 75 -8.93 -25.75 -2.65
N TYR A 76 -9.63 -24.86 -1.96
CA TYR A 76 -10.97 -25.15 -1.43
C TYR A 76 -12.12 -24.72 -2.34
N PHE A 77 -11.90 -23.75 -3.22
CA PHE A 77 -12.95 -23.12 -4.04
C PHE A 77 -12.66 -23.16 -5.54
N ASN A 78 -11.80 -24.09 -6.00
CA ASN A 78 -11.40 -24.21 -7.41
C ASN A 78 -12.60 -24.24 -8.38
N SER A 79 -13.68 -24.93 -8.00
CA SER A 79 -14.89 -25.05 -8.83
C SER A 79 -15.66 -23.74 -9.07
N TYR A 80 -15.43 -22.70 -8.26
CA TYR A 80 -16.13 -21.42 -8.35
C TYR A 80 -15.37 -20.35 -9.14
N PHE A 81 -14.06 -20.52 -9.31
CA PHE A 81 -13.18 -19.53 -9.92
C PHE A 81 -12.55 -20.09 -11.19
N SER A 82 -12.50 -19.29 -12.24
CA SER A 82 -11.88 -19.70 -13.51
C SER A 82 -10.35 -19.69 -13.42
N GLU A 83 -9.70 -20.49 -14.26
CA GLU A 83 -8.24 -20.46 -14.42
C GLU A 83 -7.73 -19.04 -14.78
N VAL A 84 -8.49 -18.32 -15.62
CA VAL A 84 -8.20 -16.93 -15.99
C VAL A 84 -8.17 -16.01 -14.77
N PHE A 85 -9.08 -16.20 -13.81
CA PHE A 85 -9.08 -15.41 -12.57
C PHE A 85 -7.77 -15.60 -11.80
N PHE A 86 -7.35 -16.85 -11.56
CA PHE A 86 -6.10 -17.13 -10.85
C PHE A 86 -4.87 -16.62 -11.59
N LEU A 87 -4.86 -16.72 -12.92
CA LEU A 87 -3.77 -16.22 -13.76
C LEU A 87 -3.63 -14.70 -13.64
N VAL A 88 -4.73 -13.96 -13.82
CA VAL A 88 -4.72 -12.49 -13.72
C VAL A 88 -4.40 -12.03 -12.30
N ALA A 89 -5.00 -12.66 -11.30
CA ALA A 89 -4.79 -12.34 -9.89
C ALA A 89 -3.34 -12.58 -9.45
N SER A 90 -2.73 -13.68 -9.89
CA SER A 90 -1.33 -14.00 -9.57
C SER A 90 -0.36 -13.10 -10.33
N PHE A 91 -0.65 -12.76 -11.58
CA PHE A 91 0.16 -11.83 -12.36
C PHE A 91 0.16 -10.43 -11.75
N ALA A 92 -1.02 -9.85 -11.49
CA ALA A 92 -1.14 -8.54 -10.86
C ALA A 92 -0.54 -8.52 -9.45
N GLY A 93 -0.77 -9.58 -8.67
CA GLY A 93 -0.18 -9.75 -7.35
C GLY A 93 1.34 -9.77 -7.37
N THR A 94 1.94 -10.44 -8.37
CA THR A 94 3.40 -10.55 -8.49
C THR A 94 4.03 -9.20 -8.80
N ILE A 95 3.40 -8.41 -9.68
CA ILE A 95 3.82 -7.04 -9.96
C ILE A 95 3.74 -6.19 -8.69
N GLY A 96 2.62 -6.25 -7.97
CA GLY A 96 2.43 -5.55 -6.69
C GLY A 96 3.50 -5.90 -5.65
N ALA A 97 3.74 -7.19 -5.44
CA ALA A 97 4.74 -7.70 -4.52
C ALA A 97 6.16 -7.26 -4.90
N GLY A 98 6.50 -7.34 -6.20
CA GLY A 98 7.78 -6.89 -6.72
C GLY A 98 8.00 -5.39 -6.51
N MET A 99 6.99 -4.56 -6.78
CA MET A 99 7.04 -3.12 -6.49
C MET A 99 7.22 -2.83 -5.01
N ALA A 100 6.49 -3.52 -4.13
CA ALA A 100 6.62 -3.35 -2.68
C ALA A 100 8.02 -3.75 -2.17
N ALA A 101 8.57 -4.86 -2.67
CA ALA A 101 9.91 -5.31 -2.33
C ALA A 101 10.98 -4.31 -2.80
N LEU A 102 10.92 -3.86 -4.05
CA LEU A 102 11.85 -2.86 -4.60
C LEU A 102 11.75 -1.52 -3.85
N ALA A 103 10.54 -1.08 -3.52
CA ALA A 103 10.34 0.13 -2.73
C ALA A 103 10.94 -0.01 -1.32
N CYS A 104 10.77 -1.16 -0.68
CA CYS A 104 11.35 -1.44 0.63
C CYS A 104 12.88 -1.37 0.59
N ILE A 105 13.51 -1.98 -0.41
CA ILE A 105 14.96 -1.94 -0.62
C ILE A 105 15.42 -0.49 -0.89
N GLY A 106 14.77 0.20 -1.83
CA GLY A 106 15.12 1.57 -2.19
C GLY A 106 15.01 2.56 -1.02
N PHE A 107 13.93 2.46 -0.23
CA PHE A 107 13.78 3.28 0.97
C PHE A 107 14.81 2.93 2.04
N SER A 108 15.16 1.65 2.20
CA SER A 108 16.19 1.21 3.14
C SER A 108 17.56 1.76 2.78
N ILE A 109 17.95 1.72 1.50
CA ILE A 109 19.21 2.32 1.01
C ILE A 109 19.19 3.84 1.24
N SER A 110 18.08 4.50 0.90
CA SER A 110 17.93 5.96 1.06
C SER A 110 18.00 6.40 2.53
N TRP A 111 17.43 5.61 3.44
CA TRP A 111 17.48 5.83 4.88
C TRP A 111 18.90 5.63 5.41
N LEU A 112 19.55 4.52 5.04
CA LEU A 112 20.92 4.21 5.45
C LEU A 112 21.89 5.32 5.01
N LYS A 113 21.75 5.81 3.77
CA LYS A 113 22.53 6.96 3.27
C LYS A 113 22.33 8.21 4.13
N THR A 114 21.10 8.49 4.57
CA THR A 114 20.79 9.65 5.42
C THR A 114 21.35 9.52 6.83
N ILE A 115 21.44 8.32 7.39
CA ILE A 115 22.04 8.12 8.72
C ILE A 115 23.57 8.18 8.68
N VAL A 116 24.18 7.60 7.64
CA VAL A 116 25.64 7.41 7.59
C VAL A 116 26.38 8.61 7.02
N VAL A 117 25.83 9.27 5.99
CA VAL A 117 26.55 10.29 5.20
C VAL A 117 25.76 11.59 5.05
N GLY A 118 24.43 11.49 4.99
CA GLY A 118 23.57 12.62 4.65
C GLY A 118 23.23 13.52 5.83
N PRO A 119 22.86 14.78 5.57
CA PRO A 119 22.27 15.64 6.59
C PRO A 119 20.92 15.06 7.04
N ASN A 120 20.59 15.25 8.31
CA ASN A 120 19.32 14.83 8.90
C ASN A 120 18.52 16.05 9.38
N PRO A 121 18.04 16.92 8.46
CA PRO A 121 17.27 18.10 8.81
C PRO A 121 15.90 17.70 9.38
N LYS A 122 15.28 18.64 10.09
CA LYS A 122 13.87 18.54 10.47
C LYS A 122 13.00 19.13 9.37
N PHE A 123 11.78 18.59 9.22
CA PHE A 123 10.76 19.20 8.38
C PHE A 123 10.15 20.39 9.13
N GLU A 124 10.11 21.55 8.48
CA GLU A 124 9.48 22.77 9.00
C GLU A 124 8.45 23.21 7.96
N TYR A 125 7.22 23.50 8.40
CA TYR A 125 6.21 24.09 7.51
C TYR A 125 6.56 25.56 7.34
N LEU A 126 6.94 25.96 6.13
CA LEU A 126 7.09 27.37 5.80
C LEU A 126 5.69 27.98 5.72
N ALA A 127 5.35 28.87 6.66
CA ALA A 127 4.12 29.64 6.59
C ALA A 127 4.16 30.53 5.33
N GLU A 128 3.08 30.54 4.55
CA GLU A 128 2.90 31.26 3.28
C GLU A 128 3.07 32.80 3.35
N HIS A 129 3.52 33.35 4.49
CA HIS A 129 3.75 34.78 4.70
C HIS A 129 5.22 35.22 4.56
N GLU A 130 6.14 34.33 4.21
CA GLU A 130 7.57 34.65 4.02
C GLU A 130 8.11 34.32 2.61
N ILE A 131 7.28 34.48 1.56
CA ILE A 131 7.72 34.49 0.15
C ILE A 131 7.39 35.84 -0.49
#